data_AF-A0A7S4AS76-F1
#
_entry.id   AF-A0A7S4AS76-F1
#
_cell.length_a   1.000
_cell.length_b   1.000
_cell.length_c   1.000
_cell.angle_alpha   90.00
_cell.angle_beta   90.00
_cell.angle_gamma   90.00
#
_symmetry.space_group_name_H-M   'P 1'
#
loop_
_entity.id
_entity.type
_entity.pdbx_description
1 polymer ?
#
loop_
_entity_poly.entity_id
_entity_poly.type
_entity_poly.pdbx_seq_one_letter_code
_entity_poly.pdbx_strand_id
1 'polypeptide(L)'
;MRSMDDRAEQRSLFLRFPLENCLKMMRPEVWSTGAMSVSSGWDMMLPFPPETLALWDDSIVAADFHDALFIWSGANCKAKRYDGIREKFETHLLELSKDRFPMPELHKLSDGDSMARRFTARLAPSHADPIDNQIVSFPALSALKPHALEDLRSKFKFYDSNSDESFRTWFWSVASASNVDKMDGISLCE
;
A
#
# COMPACT_ATOMS: atom_id res chain seq x y z
N MET A 1 0.54 -11.06 15.73
CA MET A 1 -0.84 -11.27 16.21
C MET A 1 -1.19 -10.11 17.13
N ARG A 2 -2.25 -9.35 16.85
CA ARG A 2 -2.71 -8.26 17.74
C ARG A 2 -3.32 -8.83 19.02
N SER A 3 -3.21 -8.10 20.14
CA SER A 3 -3.82 -8.52 21.40
C SER A 3 -5.36 -8.54 21.30
N MET A 4 -6.05 -9.20 22.24
CA MET A 4 -7.52 -9.14 22.27
C MET A 4 -8.03 -7.72 22.53
N ASP A 5 -7.31 -6.97 23.37
CA ASP A 5 -7.66 -5.60 23.72
C ASP A 5 -7.51 -4.66 22.52
N ASP A 6 -6.41 -4.77 21.76
CA ASP A 6 -6.19 -3.97 20.53
C ASP A 6 -7.32 -4.20 19.52
N ARG A 7 -7.75 -5.45 19.37
CA ARG A 7 -8.82 -5.82 18.44
C ARG A 7 -10.16 -5.26 18.90
N ALA A 8 -10.44 -5.31 20.21
CA ALA A 8 -11.68 -4.79 20.77
C ALA A 8 -11.74 -3.26 20.63
N GLU A 9 -10.65 -2.56 20.90
CA GLU A 9 -10.52 -1.13 20.72
C GLU A 9 -10.78 -0.71 19.27
N GLN A 10 -10.07 -1.31 18.31
CA GLN A 10 -10.23 -0.97 16.89
C GLN A 10 -11.64 -1.21 16.37
N ARG A 11 -12.29 -2.31 16.79
CA ARG A 11 -13.69 -2.59 16.44
C ARG A 11 -14.64 -1.58 17.06
N SER A 12 -14.39 -1.20 18.31
CA SER A 12 -15.21 -0.19 18.99
C SER A 12 -15.14 1.16 18.28
N LEU A 13 -13.94 1.56 17.85
CA LEU A 13 -13.72 2.79 17.09
C LEU A 13 -14.43 2.73 15.72
N PHE A 14 -14.24 1.66 14.95
CA PHE A 14 -14.88 1.49 13.64
C PHE A 14 -16.41 1.62 13.71
N LEU A 15 -17.04 1.07 14.74
CA LEU A 15 -18.51 1.13 14.91
C LEU A 15 -19.03 2.52 15.30
N ARG A 16 -18.15 3.43 15.75
CA ARG A 16 -18.52 4.78 16.21
C ARG A 16 -18.17 5.86 15.21
N PHE A 17 -17.31 5.56 14.25
CA PHE A 17 -16.85 6.53 13.27
C PHE A 17 -17.88 6.81 12.17
N PRO A 18 -17.86 8.02 11.59
CA PRO A 18 -18.62 8.31 10.39
C PRO A 18 -18.12 7.44 9.23
N LEU A 19 -18.99 7.23 8.23
CA LEU A 19 -18.71 6.37 7.09
C LEU A 19 -17.37 6.70 6.40
N GLU A 20 -17.06 7.98 6.22
CA GLU A 20 -15.83 8.44 5.56
C GLU A 20 -14.57 7.92 6.25
N ASN A 21 -14.56 7.92 7.59
CA ASN A 21 -13.46 7.40 8.38
C ASN A 21 -13.39 5.87 8.30
N CYS A 22 -14.54 5.20 8.33
CA CYS A 22 -14.60 3.75 8.15
C CYS A 22 -14.08 3.32 6.77
N LEU A 23 -14.39 4.08 5.72
CA LEU A 23 -13.87 3.83 4.37
C LEU A 23 -12.34 3.93 4.34
N LYS A 24 -11.74 4.93 5.02
CA LYS A 24 -10.29 5.06 5.13
C LYS A 24 -9.64 3.92 5.93
N MET A 25 -10.33 3.42 6.97
CA MET A 25 -9.87 2.24 7.71
C MET A 25 -9.87 0.96 6.87
N MET A 26 -10.78 0.84 5.89
CA MET A 26 -10.88 -0.33 5.00
C MET A 26 -9.99 -0.21 3.76
N ARG A 27 -9.93 0.98 3.19
CA ARG A 27 -9.16 1.29 1.98
C ARG A 27 -8.25 2.49 2.28
N PRO A 28 -7.02 2.25 2.73
CA PRO A 28 -6.07 3.31 3.06
C PRO A 28 -5.73 4.13 1.82
N GLU A 29 -5.40 5.40 2.04
CA GLU A 29 -4.94 6.31 1.00
C GLU A 29 -3.41 6.27 0.95
N VAL A 30 -2.85 6.08 -0.24
CA VAL A 30 -1.40 5.97 -0.44
C VAL A 30 -0.97 6.95 -1.52
N TRP A 31 0.14 7.62 -1.26
CA TRP A 31 0.80 8.50 -2.21
C TRP A 31 2.25 8.11 -2.38
N SER A 32 2.78 8.30 -3.58
CA SER A 32 4.18 8.04 -3.90
C SER A 32 4.74 9.16 -4.75
N THR A 33 6.06 9.35 -4.66
CA THR A 33 6.82 10.12 -5.65
C THR A 33 6.91 9.41 -7.01
N GLY A 34 6.43 8.16 -7.11
CA GLY A 34 6.69 7.28 -8.24
C GLY A 34 8.17 6.89 -8.31
N ALA A 35 8.59 6.33 -9.45
CA ALA A 35 10.01 6.08 -9.72
C ALA A 35 10.74 7.42 -9.89
N MET A 36 11.59 7.77 -8.92
CA MET A 36 12.41 8.98 -8.96
C MET A 36 13.57 8.83 -9.97
N SER A 37 13.27 8.91 -11.27
CA SER A 37 14.31 9.29 -12.24
C SER A 37 14.74 10.73 -11.91
N VAL A 38 16.04 10.93 -11.75
CA VAL A 38 16.68 12.03 -11.00
C VAL A 38 16.47 13.45 -11.59
N SER A 39 15.62 13.67 -12.61
CA SER A 39 15.63 14.96 -13.33
C SER A 39 14.43 15.90 -13.18
N SER A 40 13.22 15.53 -12.72
CA SER A 40 12.11 16.51 -12.66
C SER A 40 10.83 16.01 -11.98
N GLY A 41 10.82 15.80 -10.66
CA GLY A 41 9.60 15.29 -10.03
C GLY A 41 9.48 15.33 -8.52
N TRP A 42 10.31 16.10 -7.79
CA TRP A 42 10.19 16.17 -6.33
C TRP A 42 8.86 16.80 -5.86
N ASP A 43 8.12 17.42 -6.79
CA ASP A 43 6.86 18.10 -6.49
C ASP A 43 5.61 17.24 -6.61
N MET A 44 5.68 16.04 -7.19
CA MET A 44 4.49 15.25 -7.46
C MET A 44 4.23 14.21 -6.37
N MET A 45 3.20 14.47 -5.57
CA MET A 45 2.56 13.51 -4.69
C MET A 45 1.43 12.83 -5.47
N LEU A 46 1.72 11.65 -6.04
CA LEU A 46 0.77 10.94 -6.89
C LEU A 46 0.02 9.89 -6.08
N PRO A 47 -1.31 9.76 -6.25
CA PRO A 47 -2.06 8.67 -5.62
C PRO A 47 -1.62 7.32 -6.19
N PHE A 48 -1.41 6.34 -5.32
CA PHE A 48 -1.00 4.97 -5.65
C PHE A 48 -1.94 3.97 -4.98
N PRO A 49 -2.11 2.76 -5.55
CA PRO A 49 -2.85 1.71 -4.87
C PRO A 49 -2.08 1.24 -3.61
N PRO A 50 -2.78 0.84 -2.52
CA PRO A 50 -2.17 0.35 -1.29
C PRO A 50 -1.68 -1.10 -1.43
N GLU A 51 -0.74 -1.29 -2.35
CA GLU A 51 -0.24 -2.60 -2.75
C GLU A 51 1.29 -2.63 -2.73
N THR A 52 1.85 -3.83 -2.56
CA THR A 52 3.30 -4.04 -2.37
C THR A 52 4.18 -3.44 -3.48
N LEU A 53 3.76 -3.50 -4.74
CA LEU A 53 4.51 -2.95 -5.86
C LEU A 53 4.56 -1.40 -5.91
N ALA A 54 3.96 -0.71 -4.93
CA ALA A 54 4.15 0.72 -4.72
C ALA A 54 5.50 1.07 -4.05
N LEU A 55 6.26 0.10 -3.54
CA LEU A 55 7.46 0.32 -2.70
C LEU A 55 8.79 0.18 -3.47
N TRP A 56 9.03 1.10 -4.40
CA TRP A 56 10.22 1.14 -5.26
C TRP A 56 11.46 1.62 -4.49
N ASP A 57 12.65 1.18 -4.89
CA ASP A 57 13.92 1.63 -4.27
C ASP A 57 14.14 3.14 -4.38
N ASP A 58 13.76 3.70 -5.53
CA ASP A 58 13.86 5.11 -5.85
C ASP A 58 12.53 5.83 -5.59
N SER A 59 11.87 5.56 -4.47
CA SER A 59 10.62 6.26 -4.13
C SER A 59 10.50 6.58 -2.64
N ILE A 60 9.69 7.60 -2.34
CA ILE A 60 9.18 7.85 -1.00
C ILE A 60 7.66 7.71 -1.07
N VAL A 61 7.11 6.98 -0.11
CA VAL A 61 5.68 6.65 -0.02
C VAL A 61 5.12 7.21 1.27
N ALA A 62 3.95 7.85 1.17
CA ALA A 62 3.15 8.27 2.30
C ALA A 62 1.85 7.46 2.32
N ALA A 63 1.38 7.07 3.50
CA ALA A 63 0.15 6.31 3.62
C ALA A 63 -0.66 6.69 4.87
N ASP A 64 -1.97 6.72 4.70
CA ASP A 64 -2.94 6.99 5.73
C ASP A 64 -3.88 5.80 5.90
N PHE A 65 -3.73 5.06 7.01
CA PHE A 65 -4.58 3.93 7.39
C PHE A 65 -5.67 4.30 8.39
N HIS A 66 -5.90 5.61 8.59
CA HIS A 66 -6.76 6.18 9.62
C HIS A 66 -6.25 5.97 11.06
N ASP A 67 -5.89 4.73 11.46
CA ASP A 67 -5.34 4.39 12.78
C ASP A 67 -3.83 4.59 12.90
N ALA A 68 -3.13 4.69 11.78
CA ALA A 68 -1.69 4.90 11.70
C ALA A 68 -1.31 5.63 10.41
N LEU A 69 -0.28 6.46 10.49
CA LEU A 69 0.30 7.19 9.37
C LEU A 69 1.70 6.62 9.09
N PHE A 70 2.07 6.53 7.82
CA PHE A 70 3.38 6.02 7.42
C PHE A 70 4.04 6.94 6.42
N ILE A 71 5.35 7.14 6.60
CA ILE A 71 6.26 7.61 5.56
C ILE A 71 7.33 6.55 5.40
N TRP A 72 7.43 5.95 4.23
CA TRP A 72 8.40 4.91 3.90
C TRP A 72 9.37 5.42 2.83
N SER A 73 10.67 5.23 3.06
CA SER A 73 11.72 5.58 2.11
C SER A 73 12.33 4.33 1.48
N GLY A 74 12.35 4.28 0.15
CA GLY A 74 13.04 3.24 -0.61
C GLY A 74 14.54 3.19 -0.35
N ALA A 75 15.18 2.09 -0.73
CA ALA A 75 16.59 1.83 -0.45
C ALA A 75 17.52 2.97 -0.89
N ASN A 76 17.22 3.62 -2.03
CA ASN A 76 18.02 4.70 -2.61
C ASN A 76 17.59 6.09 -2.12
N CYS A 77 16.50 6.18 -1.35
CA CYS A 77 15.89 7.42 -0.89
C CYS A 77 16.16 7.70 0.61
N LYS A 78 17.21 7.13 1.22
CA LYS A 78 17.54 7.31 2.66
C LYS A 78 18.38 8.56 2.98
N ALA A 79 19.01 9.16 1.97
CA ALA A 79 19.90 10.30 2.17
C ALA A 79 19.15 11.58 2.60
N LYS A 80 19.87 12.50 3.27
CA LYS A 80 19.33 13.81 3.73
C LYS A 80 18.81 14.70 2.62
N ARG A 81 19.31 14.54 1.39
CA ARG A 81 18.83 15.29 0.22
C ARG A 81 17.33 15.10 -0.07
N TYR A 82 16.72 14.07 0.49
CA TYR A 82 15.30 13.78 0.36
C TYR A 82 14.46 14.23 1.57
N ASP A 83 15.06 14.89 2.57
CA ASP A 83 14.36 15.31 3.80
C ASP A 83 13.17 16.22 3.49
N GLY A 84 13.32 17.17 2.56
CA GLY A 84 12.21 18.06 2.16
C GLY A 84 11.00 17.33 1.57
N ILE A 85 11.18 16.18 0.91
CA ILE A 85 10.07 15.36 0.41
C ILE A 85 9.35 14.68 1.58
N ARG A 86 10.11 14.14 2.53
CA ARG A 86 9.53 13.51 3.74
C ARG A 86 8.78 14.53 4.58
N GLU A 87 9.31 15.74 4.72
CA GLU A 87 8.65 16.85 5.42
C GLU A 87 7.35 17.28 4.72
N LYS A 88 7.34 17.30 3.38
CA LYS A 88 6.12 17.58 2.59
C LYS A 88 5.03 16.53 2.84
N PHE A 89 5.39 15.24 2.83
CA PHE A 89 4.45 14.16 3.17
C PHE A 89 4.01 14.18 4.61
N GLU A 90 4.92 14.45 5.55
CA GLU A 90 4.57 14.61 6.96
C GLU A 90 3.55 15.72 7.16
N THR A 91 3.80 16.89 6.58
CA THR A 91 2.87 18.03 6.64
C THR A 91 1.50 17.64 6.07
N HIS A 92 1.48 16.96 4.92
CA HIS A 92 0.23 16.49 4.31
C HIS A 92 -0.55 15.53 5.21
N LEU A 93 0.11 14.50 5.77
CA LEU A 93 -0.52 13.50 6.63
C LEU A 93 -1.00 14.09 7.96
N LEU A 94 -0.23 15.01 8.54
CA LEU A 94 -0.63 15.71 9.77
C LEU A 94 -1.84 16.62 9.52
N GLU A 95 -1.89 17.31 8.38
CA GLU A 95 -3.06 18.12 8.02
C GLU A 95 -4.31 17.26 7.79
N LEU A 96 -4.18 16.11 7.12
CA LEU A 96 -5.29 15.16 6.92
C LEU A 96 -5.81 14.53 8.21
N SER A 97 -4.98 14.47 9.25
CA SER A 97 -5.29 13.79 10.52
C SER A 97 -5.56 14.73 11.69
N LYS A 98 -5.45 16.05 11.50
CA LYS A 98 -5.50 17.05 12.57
C LYS A 98 -6.76 16.99 13.45
N ASP A 99 -7.90 16.62 12.87
CA ASP A 99 -9.20 16.56 13.55
C ASP A 99 -9.60 15.13 13.97
N ARG A 100 -8.70 14.15 13.84
CA ARG A 100 -9.01 12.75 14.16
C ARG A 100 -8.84 12.46 15.64
N PHE A 101 -9.76 11.65 16.14
CA PHE A 101 -9.68 11.06 17.47
C PHE A 101 -9.86 9.54 17.39
N PRO A 102 -8.93 8.73 17.95
CA PRO A 102 -7.65 9.15 18.51
C PRO A 102 -6.69 9.68 17.43
N MET A 103 -5.70 10.47 17.84
CA MET A 103 -4.66 10.95 16.93
C MET A 103 -3.79 9.76 16.49
N PRO A 104 -3.65 9.48 15.18
CA PRO A 104 -2.85 8.36 14.72
C PRO A 104 -1.35 8.62 14.89
N GLU A 105 -0.59 7.57 15.17
CA GLU A 105 0.86 7.67 15.26
C GLU A 105 1.48 7.78 13.85
N LEU A 106 2.46 8.68 13.69
CA LEU A 106 3.24 8.82 12.46
C LEU A 106 4.53 8.00 12.55
N HIS A 107 4.63 6.99 11.70
CA HIS A 107 5.82 6.15 11.57
C HIS A 107 6.67 6.56 10.36
N LYS A 108 7.92 6.95 10.60
CA LYS A 108 8.92 7.19 9.54
C LYS A 108 9.83 5.97 9.44
N LEU A 109 9.79 5.30 8.30
CA LEU A 109 10.38 3.98 8.06
C LEU A 109 11.26 4.02 6.80
N SER A 110 12.22 3.11 6.73
CA SER A 110 13.05 2.90 5.54
C SER A 110 13.04 1.45 5.11
N ASP A 111 13.35 1.20 3.84
CA ASP A 111 13.51 -0.15 3.32
C ASP A 111 14.56 -0.94 4.10
N GLY A 112 14.25 -2.20 4.41
CA GLY A 112 15.08 -3.08 5.25
C GLY A 112 14.97 -2.83 6.77
N ASP A 113 14.25 -1.80 7.23
CA ASP A 113 14.04 -1.60 8.67
C ASP A 113 13.13 -2.71 9.23
N SER A 114 13.46 -3.22 10.42
CA SER A 114 12.60 -4.22 11.10
C SER A 114 11.17 -3.70 11.31
N MET A 115 11.01 -2.39 11.51
CA MET A 115 9.71 -1.75 11.71
C MET A 115 8.94 -1.53 10.40
N ALA A 116 9.60 -1.58 9.23
CA ALA A 116 8.95 -1.46 7.92
C ALA A 116 7.86 -2.52 7.72
N ARG A 117 8.00 -3.70 8.35
CA ARG A 117 6.99 -4.76 8.32
C ARG A 117 5.60 -4.34 8.81
N ARG A 118 5.52 -3.32 9.67
CA ARG A 118 4.23 -2.77 10.15
C ARG A 118 3.44 -2.10 9.04
N PHE A 119 4.14 -1.50 8.09
CA PHE A 119 3.55 -0.89 6.91
C PHE A 119 3.33 -1.93 5.81
N THR A 120 4.36 -2.72 5.48
CA THR A 120 4.26 -3.68 4.38
C THR A 120 3.16 -4.70 4.60
N ALA A 121 3.01 -5.27 5.82
CA ALA A 121 1.98 -6.26 6.14
C ALA A 121 0.53 -5.73 6.03
N ARG A 122 0.32 -4.43 5.77
CA ARG A 122 -0.99 -3.83 5.55
C ARG A 122 -1.29 -3.57 4.06
N LEU A 123 -0.37 -3.92 3.17
CA LEU A 123 -0.52 -3.75 1.72
C LEU A 123 -0.99 -5.05 1.07
N ALA A 124 -1.81 -4.92 0.03
CA ALA A 124 -2.21 -6.07 -0.78
C ALA A 124 -1.01 -6.61 -1.59
N PRO A 125 -0.83 -7.95 -1.67
CA PRO A 125 0.38 -8.57 -2.21
C PRO A 125 0.38 -8.64 -3.76
N SER A 126 0.34 -7.49 -4.43
CA SER A 126 0.37 -7.40 -5.90
C SER A 126 1.62 -7.98 -6.57
N HIS A 127 2.74 -8.12 -5.85
CA HIS A 127 3.94 -8.82 -6.33
C HIS A 127 3.71 -10.31 -6.65
N ALA A 128 2.63 -10.89 -6.12
CA ALA A 128 2.20 -12.26 -6.37
C ALA A 128 1.33 -12.41 -7.63
N ASP A 129 0.85 -11.31 -8.21
CA ASP A 129 0.03 -11.34 -9.42
C ASP A 129 0.84 -11.71 -10.66
N PRO A 130 0.20 -12.22 -11.74
CA PRO A 130 0.84 -12.33 -13.04
C PRO A 130 1.39 -10.99 -13.53
N ILE A 131 2.54 -11.00 -14.22
CA ILE A 131 3.24 -9.77 -14.66
C ILE A 131 2.33 -8.83 -15.46
N ASP A 132 1.53 -9.36 -16.38
CA ASP A 132 0.62 -8.57 -17.19
C ASP A 132 -0.36 -7.75 -16.33
N ASN A 133 -0.81 -8.32 -15.21
CA ASN A 133 -1.68 -7.65 -14.26
C ASN A 133 -0.95 -6.62 -13.40
N GLN A 134 0.28 -6.93 -13.01
CA GLN A 134 1.13 -5.96 -12.32
C GLN A 134 1.32 -4.71 -13.17
N ILE A 135 1.53 -4.86 -14.49
CA ILE A 135 1.70 -3.73 -15.43
C ILE A 135 0.42 -2.91 -15.56
N VAL A 136 -0.77 -3.52 -15.51
CA VAL A 136 -2.04 -2.78 -15.54
C VAL A 136 -2.16 -1.84 -14.32
N SER A 137 -1.86 -2.34 -13.12
CA SER A 137 -1.91 -1.53 -11.89
C SER A 137 -0.73 -0.56 -11.77
N PHE A 138 0.43 -0.92 -12.32
CA PHE A 138 1.68 -0.16 -12.26
C PHE A 138 2.33 -0.09 -13.65
N PRO A 139 1.85 0.77 -14.57
CA PRO A 139 2.36 0.84 -15.94
C PRO A 139 3.86 1.10 -16.04
N ALA A 140 4.43 1.80 -15.05
CA ALA A 140 5.87 2.06 -14.96
C ALA A 140 6.73 0.78 -14.88
N LEU A 141 6.17 -0.36 -14.44
CA LEU A 141 6.90 -1.64 -14.39
C LEU A 141 7.30 -2.12 -15.78
N SER A 142 6.57 -1.76 -16.83
CA SER A 142 6.90 -2.13 -18.21
C SER A 142 8.25 -1.56 -18.69
N ALA A 143 8.71 -0.47 -18.07
CA ALA A 143 9.99 0.17 -18.36
C ALA A 143 11.15 -0.38 -17.51
N LEU A 144 10.87 -1.22 -16.51
CA LEU A 144 11.91 -1.80 -15.66
C LEU A 144 12.67 -2.91 -16.39
N LYS A 145 13.96 -3.02 -16.09
CA LYS A 145 14.75 -4.21 -16.46
C LYS A 145 14.24 -5.41 -15.66
N PRO A 146 14.25 -6.64 -16.22
CA PRO A 146 13.77 -7.83 -15.52
C PRO A 146 14.36 -8.03 -14.11
N HIS A 147 15.67 -7.83 -13.96
CA HIS A 147 16.34 -7.91 -12.66
C HIS A 147 15.81 -6.91 -11.63
N ALA A 148 15.47 -5.68 -12.04
CA ALA A 148 14.94 -4.67 -11.12
C ALA A 148 13.52 -5.04 -10.63
N LEU A 149 12.72 -5.69 -11.49
CA LEU A 149 11.42 -6.23 -11.09
C LEU A 149 11.58 -7.41 -10.12
N GLU A 150 12.53 -8.31 -10.39
CA GLU A 150 12.85 -9.42 -9.48
C GLU A 150 13.30 -8.90 -8.10
N ASP A 151 14.18 -7.89 -8.07
CA ASP A 151 14.63 -7.25 -6.84
C ASP A 151 13.46 -6.65 -6.06
N LEU A 152 12.59 -5.88 -6.73
CA LEU A 152 11.40 -5.29 -6.14
C LEU A 152 10.49 -6.36 -5.52
N ARG A 153 10.22 -7.44 -6.24
CA ARG A 153 9.40 -8.56 -5.76
C ARG A 153 10.06 -9.30 -4.60
N SER A 154 11.38 -9.40 -4.60
CA SER A 154 12.15 -10.13 -3.59
C SER A 154 12.03 -9.54 -2.17
N LYS A 155 11.63 -8.26 -2.06
CA LYS A 155 11.36 -7.58 -0.78
C LYS A 155 10.22 -8.23 0.01
N PHE A 156 9.32 -8.93 -0.67
CA PHE A 156 8.05 -9.41 -0.12
C PHE A 156 8.03 -10.93 0.13
N LYS A 157 9.20 -11.58 0.23
CA LYS A 157 9.32 -13.03 0.48
C LYS A 157 8.70 -13.53 1.80
N PHE A 158 8.32 -12.63 2.70
CA PHE A 158 7.66 -12.98 3.96
C PHE A 158 6.15 -13.23 3.81
N TYR A 159 5.56 -12.90 2.67
CA TYR A 159 4.16 -13.22 2.36
C TYR A 159 3.98 -14.70 2.06
N ASP A 160 2.89 -15.27 2.56
CA ASP A 160 2.51 -16.65 2.27
C ASP A 160 1.34 -16.66 1.29
N SER A 161 1.58 -17.16 0.08
CA SER A 161 0.56 -17.20 -0.99
C SER A 161 -0.69 -18.01 -0.64
N ASN A 162 -0.65 -18.87 0.38
CA ASN A 162 -1.81 -19.65 0.83
C ASN A 162 -2.72 -18.87 1.78
N SER A 163 -2.20 -17.86 2.47
CA SER A 163 -2.95 -17.08 3.47
C SER A 163 -3.12 -15.61 3.08
N ASP A 164 -2.22 -15.08 2.27
CA ASP A 164 -2.22 -13.71 1.78
C ASP A 164 -2.53 -13.67 0.28
N GLU A 165 -3.81 -13.81 -0.08
CA GLU A 165 -4.23 -13.69 -1.48
C GLU A 165 -4.04 -12.25 -1.99
N SER A 166 -3.56 -12.11 -3.23
CA SER A 166 -3.62 -10.83 -3.93
C SER A 166 -5.05 -10.43 -4.23
N PHE A 167 -5.32 -9.14 -4.38
CA PHE A 167 -6.66 -8.64 -4.72
C PHE A 167 -7.21 -9.34 -5.98
N ARG A 168 -6.38 -9.53 -7.01
CA ARG A 168 -6.79 -10.22 -8.23
C ARG A 168 -7.15 -11.68 -7.97
N THR A 169 -6.32 -12.43 -7.23
CA THR A 169 -6.58 -13.84 -6.93
C THR A 169 -7.90 -13.98 -6.17
N TRP A 170 -8.09 -13.16 -5.13
CA TRP A 170 -9.33 -13.08 -4.38
C TRP A 170 -10.52 -12.72 -5.27
N PHE A 171 -10.39 -11.69 -6.10
CA PHE A 171 -11.46 -11.22 -6.98
C PHE A 171 -11.94 -12.35 -7.91
N TRP A 172 -11.02 -13.06 -8.55
CA TRP A 172 -11.38 -14.17 -9.44
C TRP A 172 -11.92 -15.38 -8.68
N SER A 173 -11.42 -15.67 -7.48
CA SER A 173 -11.96 -16.72 -6.62
C SER A 173 -13.43 -16.44 -6.26
N VAL A 174 -13.74 -15.22 -5.81
CA VAL A 174 -15.11 -14.82 -5.45
C VAL A 174 -16.02 -14.68 -6.68
N ALA A 175 -15.53 -14.05 -7.75
CA ALA A 175 -16.30 -13.87 -8.97
C ALA A 175 -16.61 -15.22 -9.65
N SER A 176 -15.65 -16.15 -9.67
CA SER A 176 -15.88 -17.50 -10.19
C SER A 176 -16.79 -18.33 -9.29
N ALA A 177 -16.66 -18.23 -7.96
CA ALA A 177 -17.59 -18.89 -7.04
C ALA A 177 -19.04 -18.40 -7.23
N SER A 178 -19.22 -17.10 -7.48
CA SER A 178 -20.53 -16.51 -7.81
C SER A 178 -21.12 -17.04 -9.12
N ASN A 179 -20.26 -17.53 -10.03
CA ASN A 179 -20.67 -18.18 -11.30
C ASN A 179 -20.93 -19.68 -11.14
N VAL A 180 -20.40 -20.35 -10.12
CA VAL A 180 -20.69 -21.78 -9.87
C VAL A 180 -22.11 -21.97 -9.33
N ASP A 181 -22.62 -21.00 -8.55
CA ASP A 181 -24.01 -21.02 -8.05
C ASP A 181 -25.05 -20.54 -9.08
N LYS A 182 -24.61 -19.98 -10.21
CA LYS A 182 -25.46 -19.59 -11.32
C LYS A 182 -25.04 -20.36 -12.57
N MET A 183 -25.73 -21.47 -12.83
CA MET A 183 -25.81 -22.10 -14.16
C MET A 183 -26.50 -21.21 -15.20
N ASP A 184 -26.12 -19.93 -15.28
CA ASP A 184 -26.36 -19.02 -16.40
C ASP A 184 -25.20 -18.02 -16.39
N GLY A 185 -24.20 -18.33 -17.21
CA GLY A 185 -22.93 -17.62 -17.24
C GLY A 185 -23.09 -16.16 -17.69
N ILE A 186 -22.61 -15.25 -16.86
CA ILE A 186 -22.15 -13.94 -17.34
C ILE A 186 -20.63 -14.04 -17.42
N SER A 187 -20.13 -14.26 -18.63
CA SER A 187 -18.72 -14.03 -18.95
C SER A 187 -18.47 -12.53 -18.78
N LEU A 188 -17.66 -12.14 -17.80
CA LEU A 188 -17.23 -10.74 -17.61
C LEU A 188 -15.97 -10.41 -18.45
N CYS A 189 -15.70 -11.21 -19.48
CA CYS A 189 -14.68 -10.95 -20.48
C CYS A 189 -15.32 -11.02 -21.87
N GLU A 190 -15.89 -9.89 -22.30
CA GLU A 190 -15.86 -9.44 -23.70
C GLU A 190 -15.39 -7.98 -23.72
#